data_AF-E5EPB7-F1
#
_entry.id   AF-E5EPB7-F1
#
_cell.length_a   1.000
_cell.length_b   1.000
_cell.length_c   1.000
_cell.angle_alpha   90.00
_cell.angle_beta   90.00
_cell.angle_gamma   90.00
#
_symmetry.space_group_name_H-M   'P 1'
#
loop_
_entity.id
_entity.type
_entity.pdbx_description
1 polymer ?
#
loop_
_entity_poly.entity_id
_entity_poly.type
_entity_poly.pdbx_seq_one_letter_code
_entity_poly.pdbx_strand_id
1 'polypeptide(L)'
;KIIKLKKKDAPVGQLPYIEIDGLKLPQSLSIARYLAREYNLVGGDNLEAAKADAIVDTCIDLMTGFYQKVFLVTDLAAKVIMTFFFLIN
;
A
#
# COMPACT_ATOMS: atom_id res chain seq x y z
N LYS A 1 -16.39 15.35 0.23
CA LYS A 1 -16.14 16.02 -1.08
C LYS A 1 -14.95 15.30 -1.71
N ILE A 2 -15.14 14.48 -2.75
CA ILE A 2 -14.02 13.75 -3.36
C ILE A 2 -13.22 14.75 -4.21
N ILE A 3 -12.04 15.14 -3.73
CA ILE A 3 -11.19 16.10 -4.41
C ILE A 3 -10.37 15.34 -5.45
N LYS A 4 -10.32 15.83 -6.69
CA LYS A 4 -9.50 15.23 -7.76
C LYS A 4 -8.02 15.47 -7.43
N LEU A 5 -7.35 14.47 -6.87
CA LEU A 5 -5.93 14.54 -6.47
C LEU A 5 -5.04 14.71 -7.71
N LYS A 6 -4.10 15.67 -7.66
CA LYS A 6 -3.15 15.96 -8.75
C LYS A 6 -1.75 15.59 -8.31
N LYS A 7 -1.05 14.77 -9.09
CA LYS A 7 0.34 14.32 -8.81
C LYS A 7 1.31 15.48 -8.59
N LYS A 8 1.16 16.58 -9.33
CA LYS A 8 2.00 17.78 -9.19
C LYS A 8 1.91 18.46 -7.82
N ASP A 9 0.79 18.28 -7.13
CA ASP A 9 0.51 18.91 -5.84
C ASP A 9 0.83 17.96 -4.68
N ALA A 10 1.32 16.74 -4.98
CA ALA A 10 1.65 15.72 -3.99
C ALA A 10 3.01 16.03 -3.33
N PRO A 11 3.14 15.84 -1.99
CA PRO A 11 4.35 16.19 -1.25
C PRO A 11 5.63 15.53 -1.77
N VAL A 12 5.49 14.30 -2.27
CA VAL A 12 6.61 13.46 -2.74
C VAL A 12 6.50 13.16 -4.24
N GLY A 13 5.67 13.90 -4.97
CA GLY A 13 5.45 13.66 -6.41
C GLY A 13 4.82 12.31 -6.74
N GLN A 14 4.25 11.61 -5.75
CA GLN A 14 3.58 10.32 -5.91
C GLN A 14 2.16 10.38 -5.34
N LEU A 15 1.26 9.61 -5.96
CA LEU A 15 -0.06 9.33 -5.43
C LEU A 15 -0.06 7.93 -4.79
N PRO A 16 -0.93 7.68 -3.80
CA PRO A 16 -1.91 8.59 -3.21
C PRO A 16 -1.35 9.52 -2.13
N TYR A 17 -2.05 10.63 -1.86
CA TYR A 17 -1.95 11.43 -0.65
C TYR A 17 -3.35 11.90 -0.22
N ILE A 18 -3.54 12.17 1.07
CA ILE A 18 -4.74 12.85 1.60
C ILE A 18 -4.34 14.17 2.26
N GLU A 19 -5.31 15.04 2.49
CA GLU A 19 -5.13 16.31 3.20
C GLU A 19 -5.98 16.30 4.47
N ILE A 20 -5.34 16.52 5.62
CA ILE A 20 -5.94 16.54 6.95
C ILE A 20 -5.54 17.88 7.57
N ASP A 21 -6.51 18.76 7.83
CA ASP A 21 -6.28 20.09 8.41
C ASP A 21 -5.17 20.91 7.71
N GLY A 22 -5.14 20.84 6.38
CA GLY A 22 -4.14 21.53 5.54
C GLY A 22 -2.77 20.82 5.46
N LEU A 23 -2.57 19.73 6.20
CA LEU A 23 -1.38 18.88 6.12
C LEU A 23 -1.59 17.74 5.13
N LYS A 24 -0.67 17.60 4.16
CA LYS A 24 -0.73 16.54 3.15
C LYS A 24 0.04 15.31 3.62
N LEU A 25 -0.67 14.19 3.83
CA LEU A 25 -0.10 12.89 4.20
C LEU A 25 0.03 12.00 2.96
N PRO A 26 1.26 11.72 2.47
CA PRO A 26 1.49 10.76 1.39
C PRO A 26 1.57 9.32 1.91
N GLN A 27 1.72 8.36 0.98
CA GLN A 27 1.88 6.91 1.20
C GLN A 27 0.59 6.17 1.58
N SER A 28 0.17 5.23 0.72
CA SER A 28 -1.09 4.49 0.87
C SER A 28 -1.23 3.79 2.22
N LEU A 29 -0.18 3.14 2.71
CA LEU A 29 -0.19 2.43 3.99
C LEU A 29 -0.23 3.39 5.19
N SER A 30 0.52 4.49 5.15
CA SER A 30 0.48 5.51 6.21
C SER A 30 -0.92 6.12 6.32
N ILE A 31 -1.56 6.39 5.18
CA ILE A 31 -2.95 6.87 5.10
C ILE A 31 -3.91 5.85 5.70
N ALA A 32 -3.81 4.57 5.30
CA ALA A 32 -4.68 3.52 5.80
C ALA A 32 -4.55 3.35 7.32
N ARG A 33 -3.31 3.33 7.84
CA ARG A 33 -3.05 3.24 9.28
C ARG A 33 -3.56 4.44 10.06
N TYR A 34 -3.41 5.65 9.52
CA TYR A 34 -3.96 6.86 10.13
C TYR A 34 -5.49 6.74 10.25
N LEU A 35 -6.18 6.47 9.15
CA LEU A 35 -7.64 6.32 9.15
C LEU A 35 -8.10 5.16 10.04
N ALA A 36 -7.37 4.04 10.06
CA ALA A 36 -7.68 2.92 10.94
C ALA A 36 -7.63 3.32 12.42
N ARG A 37 -6.71 4.21 12.82
CA ARG A 37 -6.68 4.76 14.19
C ARG A 37 -7.84 5.71 14.44
N GLU A 38 -8.11 6.64 13.52
CA GLU A 38 -9.23 7.60 13.65
C GLU A 38 -10.59 6.90 13.78
N TYR A 39 -10.76 5.73 13.15
CA TYR A 39 -11.99 4.95 13.18
C TYR A 39 -11.96 3.74 14.14
N ASN A 40 -10.96 3.64 15.03
CA ASN A 40 -10.82 2.57 16.02
C ASN A 40 -10.83 1.13 15.43
N LEU A 41 -10.13 0.94 14.31
CA LEU A 41 -10.05 -0.33 13.57
C LEU A 41 -8.76 -1.13 13.85
N VAL A 42 -7.88 -0.64 14.73
CA VAL A 42 -6.57 -1.25 15.01
C VAL A 42 -6.51 -2.05 16.32
N GLY A 43 -7.63 -2.16 17.05
CA GLY A 43 -7.68 -2.79 18.38
C GLY A 43 -7.62 -1.78 19.53
N GLY A 44 -7.68 -2.28 20.76
CA GLY A 44 -7.76 -1.49 21.99
C GLY A 44 -6.41 -1.10 22.59
N ASP A 45 -5.31 -1.72 22.16
CA ASP A 45 -3.97 -1.44 22.65
C ASP A 45 -2.89 -1.46 21.55
N ASN A 46 -1.68 -1.06 21.93
CA ASN A 46 -0.53 -1.01 21.02
C ASN A 46 -0.12 -2.38 20.47
N LEU A 47 -0.35 -3.46 21.22
CA LEU A 47 0.02 -4.81 20.80
C LEU A 47 -0.96 -5.34 19.76
N GLU A 48 -2.26 -5.08 19.91
CA GLU A 48 -3.26 -5.38 18.90
C GLU A 48 -3.03 -4.59 17.61
N ALA A 49 -2.70 -3.31 17.72
CA ALA A 49 -2.33 -2.50 16.56
C ALA A 49 -1.09 -3.06 15.83
N ALA A 50 -0.06 -3.47 16.59
CA ALA A 50 1.12 -4.09 16.02
C ALA A 50 0.82 -5.42 15.31
N LYS A 51 -0.13 -6.22 15.84
CA LYS A 51 -0.58 -7.46 15.17
C LYS A 51 -1.31 -7.15 13.86
N ALA A 52 -2.18 -6.14 13.84
CA ALA A 52 -2.85 -5.70 12.62
C ALA A 52 -1.83 -5.22 11.57
N ASP A 53 -0.86 -4.41 12.00
CA ASP A 53 0.23 -3.93 11.14
C ASP A 53 1.05 -5.10 10.57
N ALA A 54 1.39 -6.10 11.37
CA ALA A 54 2.14 -7.28 10.92
C ALA A 54 1.39 -8.07 9.83
N ILE A 55 0.07 -8.21 9.95
CA ILE A 55 -0.76 -8.88 8.93
C ILE A 55 -0.72 -8.08 7.62
N VAL A 56 -0.93 -6.76 7.71
CA VAL A 56 -0.92 -5.87 6.54
C VAL A 56 0.45 -5.90 5.86
N ASP A 57 1.54 -5.78 6.61
CA ASP A 57 2.90 -5.79 6.06
C ASP A 57 3.23 -7.13 5.40
N THR A 58 2.78 -8.26 5.98
CA THR A 58 2.92 -9.57 5.34
C THR A 58 2.20 -9.63 3.98
N CYS A 59 0.98 -9.08 3.88
CA CYS A 59 0.28 -8.99 2.60
C CYS A 59 1.03 -8.11 1.59
N ILE A 60 1.63 -7.01 2.04
CA ILE A 60 2.40 -6.10 1.19
C ILE A 60 3.69 -6.73 0.70
N ASP A 61 4.38 -7.53 1.52
CA ASP A 61 5.59 -8.26 1.10
C ASP A 61 5.26 -9.28 0.00
N LEU A 62 4.18 -10.05 0.17
CA LEU A 62 3.69 -10.98 -0.86
C LEU A 62 3.35 -10.25 -2.16
N MET A 63 2.61 -9.13 -2.03
CA MET A 63 2.22 -8.30 -3.17
C MET A 63 3.43 -7.67 -3.87
N THR A 64 4.46 -7.25 -3.12
CA THR A 64 5.70 -6.70 -3.65
C THR A 64 6.50 -7.75 -4.41
N GLY A 65 6.59 -8.97 -3.86
CA GLY A 65 7.21 -10.10 -4.56
C GLY A 65 6.52 -10.42 -5.89
N PHE A 66 5.19 -10.34 -5.94
CA PHE A 66 4.44 -10.44 -7.18
C PHE A 66 4.75 -9.27 -8.13
N TYR A 67 4.67 -8.02 -7.66
CA TYR A 67 4.92 -6.84 -8.49
C TYR A 67 6.29 -6.83 -9.14
N GLN A 68 7.34 -7.21 -8.41
CA GLN A 68 8.69 -7.30 -8.96
C GLN A 68 8.76 -8.28 -10.15
N LYS A 69 8.11 -9.44 -10.02
CA LYS A 69 8.13 -10.48 -11.07
C LYS A 69 7.22 -10.15 -12.25
N VAL A 70 6.12 -9.45 -12.03
CA VAL A 70 5.12 -9.19 -13.07
C VAL A 70 5.32 -7.84 -13.74
N PHE A 71 5.68 -6.78 -13.01
CA PHE A 71 5.74 -5.42 -13.58
C PHE A 71 7.14 -4.97 -13.96
N LEU A 72 8.20 -5.48 -13.32
CA LEU A 72 9.58 -5.11 -13.67
C LEU A 72 10.21 -6.02 -14.73
N VAL A 73 9.60 -7.17 -15.01
CA VAL A 73 10.01 -8.03 -16.12
C VAL A 73 9.47 -7.43 -17.42
N THR A 74 10.37 -6.89 -18.25
CA THR A 74 10.04 -6.27 -19.54
C THR A 74 9.71 -7.29 -20.64
N ASP A 75 10.15 -8.54 -20.48
CA ASP A 75 9.85 -9.62 -21.40
C ASP A 75 8.50 -10.29 -21.08
N LEU A 76 7.58 -10.30 -22.05
CA LEU A 76 6.23 -10.82 -21.87
C LEU A 76 6.23 -12.35 -21.66
N ALA A 77 7.15 -13.07 -22.30
CA ALA A 77 7.25 -14.53 -22.14
C ALA A 77 7.73 -14.89 -20.72
N ALA A 78 8.79 -14.22 -20.24
CA ALA A 78 9.25 -14.35 -18.86
C ALA A 78 8.17 -13.96 -17.83
N LYS A 79 7.35 -12.93 -18.12
CA LYS A 79 6.24 -12.51 -17.24
C LYS A 79 5.20 -13.61 -17.06
N VAL A 80 4.78 -14.29 -18.13
CA VAL A 80 3.80 -15.39 -18.05
C VAL A 80 4.35 -16.56 -17.24
N ILE A 81 5.60 -16.96 -17.49
CA ILE A 81 6.25 -18.08 -16.78
C ILE A 81 6.41 -17.76 -15.28
N MET A 82 6.92 -16.57 -14.95
CA MET A 82 7.14 -16.15 -13.56
C MET A 82 5.83 -15.98 -12.79
N THR A 83 4.77 -15.51 -13.45
CA THR A 83 3.42 -15.43 -12.86
C THR A 83 2.88 -16.82 -12.57
N PHE A 84 3.01 -17.75 -13.52
CA PHE A 84 2.55 -19.14 -13.36
C PHE A 84 3.31 -19.84 -12.23
N PHE A 85 4.63 -19.68 -12.16
CA PHE A 85 5.46 -20.30 -11.12
C PHE A 85 5.14 -19.76 -9.71
N PHE A 86 4.79 -18.48 -9.59
CA PHE A 86 4.41 -17.86 -8.32
C PHE A 86 3.01 -18.25 -7.84
N LEU A 87 2.08 -18.55 -8.75
CA LEU A 87 0.70 -18.92 -8.39
C LEU A 87 0.53 -20.40 -8.03
N ILE A 88 1.52 -21.24 -8.33
CA ILE A 88 1.42 -22.72 -8.22
C ILE A 88 2.39 -23.29 -7.17
N ASN A 89 3.32 -22.48 -6.65
CA ASN A 89 4.10 -22.79 -5.44
C ASN A 89 3.51 -22.06 -4.24
#